data_AF-A0A318D4J0-F1
#
_entry.id   AF-A0A318D4J0-F1
#
_cell.length_a   1.000
_cell.length_b   1.000
_cell.length_c   1.000
_cell.angle_alpha   90.00
_cell.angle_beta   90.00
_cell.angle_gamma   90.00
#
_symmetry.space_group_name_H-M   'P 1'
#
loop_
_entity.id
_entity.type
_entity.pdbx_description
1 polymer ?
#
loop_
_entity_poly.entity_id
_entity_poly.type
_entity_poly.pdbx_seq_one_letter_code
_entity_poly.pdbx_strand_id
1 'polypeptide(L)' 'MKQKVTAKRFVAGAKCPKCQQMDTTVCYYEDEIFVRECIECGFNEKIINDDEPASAPQMIKIKEL' A
#
# COMPACT_ATOMS: atom_id res chain seq x y z
N MET A 1 10.11 -16.90 19.13
CA MET A 1 10.25 -15.53 18.61
C MET A 1 8.85 -14.92 18.50
N LYS A 2 8.57 -13.75 19.08
CA LYS A 2 7.27 -13.07 18.95
C LYS A 2 7.42 -11.96 17.90
N GLN A 3 6.67 -12.04 16.81
CA GLN A 3 6.65 -11.03 15.75
C GLN A 3 6.20 -9.68 16.32
N LYS A 4 6.96 -8.61 16.06
CA LYS A 4 6.66 -7.27 16.56
C LYS A 4 5.76 -6.54 15.56
N VAL A 5 4.47 -6.44 15.87
CA VAL A 5 3.48 -5.75 15.04
C VAL A 5 3.07 -4.42 15.69
N THR A 6 3.08 -3.31 14.94
CA THR A 6 2.58 -2.01 15.42
C THR A 6 1.06 -1.90 15.26
N ALA A 7 0.45 -0.91 15.93
CA ALA A 7 -0.97 -0.62 15.74
C ALA A 7 -1.31 -0.33 14.26
N LYS A 8 -2.40 -0.94 13.78
CA LYS A 8 -2.93 -0.70 12.44
C LYS A 8 -3.51 0.71 12.35
N ARG A 9 -3.09 1.47 11.34
CA ARG A 9 -3.55 2.83 11.07
C ARG A 9 -4.38 2.86 9.81
N PHE A 10 -5.53 3.52 9.89
CA PHE A 10 -6.40 3.73 8.76
C PHE A 10 -5.86 4.81 7.81
N VAL A 11 -6.01 4.61 6.50
CA VAL A 11 -5.59 5.57 5.47
C VAL A 11 -6.82 6.12 4.75
N ALA A 12 -7.22 7.34 5.11
CA ALA A 12 -8.33 8.04 4.48
C ALA A 12 -8.00 8.44 3.03
N GLY A 13 -8.96 8.29 2.13
CA GLY A 13 -8.84 8.61 0.70
C GLY A 13 -8.07 7.57 -0.12
N ALA A 14 -7.53 6.52 0.51
CA ALA A 14 -6.86 5.43 -0.21
C ALA A 14 -7.90 4.47 -0.81
N LYS A 15 -7.78 4.20 -2.10
CA LYS A 15 -8.51 3.11 -2.76
C LYS A 15 -7.69 1.83 -2.71
N CYS A 16 -8.34 0.72 -2.36
CA CYS A 16 -7.69 -0.58 -2.42
C CYS A 16 -7.32 -0.91 -3.88
N PRO A 17 -6.08 -1.31 -4.19
CA PRO A 17 -5.70 -1.67 -5.56
C PRO A 17 -6.38 -2.95 -6.06
N LYS A 18 -6.84 -3.83 -5.15
CA LYS A 18 -7.48 -5.11 -5.49
C LYS A 18 -8.99 -4.98 -5.74
N CYS A 19 -9.72 -4.37 -4.81
CA CYS A 19 -11.20 -4.26 -4.90
C CYS A 19 -11.70 -2.85 -5.25
N GLN A 20 -10.81 -1.86 -5.36
CA GLN A 20 -11.12 -0.46 -5.71
C GLN A 20 -12.01 0.29 -4.72
N GLN A 21 -12.33 -0.32 -3.57
CA GLN A 21 -13.11 0.33 -2.52
C GLN A 21 -12.27 1.41 -1.83
N MET A 22 -12.89 2.58 -1.63
CA MET A 22 -12.28 3.75 -0.98
C MET A 22 -12.38 3.59 0.53
N ASP A 23 -11.42 4.10 1.29
CA ASP A 23 -11.51 4.18 2.75
C ASP A 23 -11.54 2.80 3.43
N THR A 24 -10.73 1.86 2.91
CA THR A 24 -10.71 0.45 3.36
C THR A 24 -9.31 -0.08 3.60
N THR A 25 -8.31 0.79 3.46
CA THR A 25 -6.90 0.42 3.55
C THR A 25 -6.36 0.80 4.92
N VAL A 26 -5.64 -0.13 5.55
CA VAL A 26 -4.92 0.05 6.81
C VAL A 26 -3.45 -0.25 6.60
N CYS A 27 -2.58 0.46 7.31
CA CYS A 27 -1.14 0.25 7.26
C CYS A 27 -0.57 0.00 8.66
N TYR A 28 0.42 -0.88 8.77
CA TYR A 28 1.14 -1.20 10.00
C TYR A 28 2.56 -1.63 9.70
N TYR A 29 3.41 -1.74 10.72
CA TYR A 29 4.72 -2.35 10.61
C TYR A 29 4.69 -3.73 11.25
N GLU A 30 5.21 -4.73 10.55
CA GLU A 30 5.44 -6.10 11.04
C GLU A 30 6.93 -6.38 10.93
N ASP A 31 7.62 -6.51 12.07
CA ASP A 31 9.05 -6.84 12.12
C ASP A 31 9.89 -5.91 11.23
N GLU A 32 9.61 -4.60 11.35
CA GLU A 32 10.25 -3.50 10.57
C GLU A 32 9.82 -3.42 9.09
N ILE A 33 9.01 -4.35 8.60
CA ILE A 33 8.44 -4.32 7.25
C ILE A 33 7.14 -3.52 7.26
N PHE A 34 6.99 -2.57 6.34
CA PHE A 34 5.74 -1.83 6.19
C PHE A 34 4.71 -2.70 5.48
N VAL A 35 3.54 -2.88 6.08
CA VAL A 35 2.46 -3.72 5.55
C VAL A 35 1.24 -2.86 5.31
N ARG A 36 0.70 -2.95 4.10
CA ARG A 36 -0.61 -2.43 3.70
C ARG A 36 -1.60 -3.57 3.67
N GLU A 37 -2.78 -3.39 4.25
CA GLU A 37 -3.85 -4.38 4.28
C GLU A 37 -5.21 -3.73 3.94
N CYS A 38 -6.10 -4.43 3.24
CA CYS A 38 -7.48 -4.00 3.01
C CYS A 38 -8.44 -4.79 3.89
N ILE A 39 -9.26 -4.08 4.67
CA ILE A 39 -10.21 -4.70 5.60
C ILE A 39 -11.41 -5.35 4.91
N GLU A 40 -11.72 -5.00 3.66
CA GLU A 40 -12.89 -5.53 2.96
C GLU A 40 -12.59 -6.76 2.11
N CYS A 41 -11.47 -6.77 1.37
CA CYS A 41 -11.12 -7.88 0.49
C CYS A 41 -9.96 -8.74 1.00
N GLY A 42 -9.39 -8.41 2.15
CA GLY A 42 -8.25 -9.11 2.75
C GLY A 42 -6.95 -8.99 1.95
N PHE A 43 -6.82 -7.99 1.08
CA PHE A 43 -5.55 -7.71 0.40
C PHE A 43 -4.46 -7.43 1.43
N ASN A 44 -3.28 -8.03 1.29
CA ASN A 44 -2.09 -7.67 2.08
C ASN A 44 -0.90 -7.46 1.14
N GLU A 45 -0.08 -6.48 1.44
CA GLU A 45 1.09 -6.10 0.66
C GLU A 45 2.21 -5.73 1.62
N LYS A 46 3.31 -6.49 1.57
CA LYS A 46 4.51 -6.23 2.35
C LYS A 46 5.44 -5.35 1.51
N ILE A 47 5.57 -4.10 1.91
CA ILE A 47 6.37 -3.08 1.26
C ILE A 47 7.74 -3.09 1.93
N ILE A 48 8.68 -3.75 1.28
CA ILE A 48 10.08 -3.81 1.68
C ILE A 48 10.78 -2.73 0.86
N ASN A 49 11.31 -1.69 1.52
CA ASN A 49 12.16 -0.71 0.84
C ASN A 49 13.54 -1.35 0.65
N ASP A 50 13.68 -2.16 -0.40
CA ASP A 50 14.98 -2.39 -1.02
C ASP A 50 15.20 -1.20 -1.97
N ASP A 51 16.39 -0.60 -1.94
CA ASP A 51 16.76 0.56 -2.76
C ASP A 51 16.74 0.20 -4.26
N GLU A 52 15.54 0.15 -4.84
CA GLU A 52 15.31 0.05 -6.29
C GLU A 52 13.99 0.76 -6.59
N PRO A 53 14.02 1.98 -7.15
CA PRO A 53 12.80 2.70 -7.50
C PRO A 53 12.10 1.90 -8.60
N ALA A 54 11.02 1.22 -8.24
CA ALA A 54 10.06 0.64 -9.17
C ALA A 54 9.57 1.77 -10.10
N SER A 55 10.28 1.91 -11.21
CA SER A 55 10.13 2.94 -12.21
C SER A 55 8.84 2.67 -12.96
N ALA A 56 7.77 3.35 -12.56
CA ALA A 56 6.65 3.62 -13.44
C ALA A 56 6.69 5.12 -13.79
N PRO A 57 7.33 5.52 -14.91
CA PRO A 57 7.14 6.88 -15.41
C PRO A 57 5.66 7.04 -15.76
N GLN A 58 5.01 8.02 -15.11
CA GLN A 58 3.70 8.50 -15.53
C GLN A 58 3.91 9.13 -16.91
N MET A 59 3.65 8.39 -17.99
CA MET A 59 3.72 8.94 -19.33
C MET A 59 2.51 9.84 -19.54
N ILE A 60 2.66 11.12 -19.19
CA ILE A 60 1.71 12.17 -19.53
C ILE A 60 1.76 12.31 -21.05
N LYS A 61 0.84 11.64 -21.74
CA LYS A 61 0.58 11.88 -23.16
C LYS A 61 -0.02 13.28 -23.29
N ILE A 62 0.84 14.28 -23.43
CA ILE A 62 0.43 15.53 -24.07
C ILE A 62 -0.03 15.17 -25.48
N LYS A 63 -1.33 15.34 -25.74
CA LYS A 63 -1.86 15.29 -27.10
C LYS A 63 -1.29 16.49 -27.83
N GLU A 64 -0.45 16.24 -28.83
CA GLU A 64 -0.12 17.25 -29.84
C GLU A 64 -1.43 17.79 -30.45
N LEU A 65 -1.46 19.11 -30.55
CA LEU A 65 -2.49 19.93 -31.17
C LEU A 65 -2.47 19.78 -32.69
#